data_AF-A0A5N1JAN4-F1
#
_entry.id   AF-A0A5N1JAN4-F1
#
_cell.length_a   1.000
_cell.length_b   1.000
_cell.length_c   1.000
_cell.angle_alpha   90.00
_cell.angle_beta   90.00
_cell.angle_gamma   90.00
#
_symmetry.space_group_name_H-M   'P 1'
#
loop_
_entity.id
_entity.type
_entity.pdbx_description
1 polymer ?
#
loop_
_entity_poly.entity_id
_entity_poly.type
_entity_poly.pdbx_seq_one_letter_code
_entity_poly.pdbx_strand_id
1 'polypeptide(L)'
;MNTPRLKSRLELLHNQKVSIGQKAFSKGKYAINDLIMAINQASVLVEGLELPDDLEETKATAVFAISRTLKNISQEYEGMHLKPYGYDNISENMKRQVVELNYAIRDFDTKVLSWINQNNKVL
;
A
#
# COMPACT_ATOMS: atom_id res chain seq x y z
N MET A 1 14.33 16.81 -10.90
CA MET A 1 13.53 15.59 -10.67
C MET A 1 13.34 14.82 -11.98
N ASN A 2 13.44 13.48 -11.97
CA ASN A 2 13.32 12.66 -13.20
C ASN A 2 11.88 12.13 -13.37
N THR A 3 11.08 12.84 -14.16
CA THR A 3 9.65 12.55 -14.38
C THR A 3 9.36 11.15 -14.95
N PRO A 4 10.10 10.63 -15.95
CA PRO A 4 9.97 9.23 -16.39
C PRO A 4 10.16 8.20 -15.27
N ARG A 5 11.20 8.36 -14.44
CA ARG A 5 11.47 7.47 -13.30
C ARG A 5 10.33 7.53 -12.27
N LEU A 6 9.81 8.72 -11.98
CA LEU A 6 8.68 8.90 -11.07
C LEU A 6 7.41 8.20 -11.58
N LYS A 7 7.08 8.35 -12.87
CA LYS A 7 5.93 7.66 -13.50
C LYS A 7 6.04 6.14 -13.38
N SER A 8 7.20 5.57 -13.69
CA SER A 8 7.44 4.12 -13.57
C SER A 8 7.26 3.63 -12.13
N ARG A 9 7.74 4.38 -11.13
CA ARG A 9 7.56 4.00 -9.72
C ARG A 9 6.11 4.12 -9.25
N LEU A 10 5.34 5.06 -9.78
CA LEU A 10 3.90 5.17 -9.52
C LEU A 10 3.12 4.00 -10.14
N GLU A 11 3.53 3.52 -11.31
CA GLU A 11 2.94 2.31 -11.92
C GLU A 11 3.22 1.07 -11.06
N LEU A 12 4.44 0.92 -10.54
CA LEU A 12 4.77 -0.14 -9.58
C LEU A 12 3.92 -0.04 -8.31
N LEU A 13 3.74 1.16 -7.76
CA LEU A 13 2.89 1.38 -6.59
C LEU A 13 1.42 1.05 -6.87
N HIS A 14 0.92 1.41 -8.05
CA HIS A 14 -0.42 1.05 -8.51
C HIS A 14 -0.61 -0.48 -8.55
N ASN A 15 0.33 -1.20 -9.16
CA ASN A 15 0.29 -2.66 -9.23
C ASN A 15 0.36 -3.28 -7.83
N GLN A 16 1.16 -2.70 -6.93
CA GLN A 16 1.25 -3.16 -5.55
C GLN A 16 -0.08 -3.00 -4.79
N LYS A 17 -0.75 -1.86 -4.95
CA LYS A 17 -2.09 -1.61 -4.40
C LYS A 17 -3.11 -2.63 -4.89
N VAL A 18 -3.11 -2.95 -6.18
CA VAL A 18 -3.99 -3.99 -6.74
C VAL A 18 -3.67 -5.35 -6.12
N SER A 19 -2.40 -5.70 -5.98
CA SER A 19 -1.96 -6.95 -5.33
C SER A 19 -2.42 -7.06 -3.87
N ILE A 20 -2.28 -5.97 -3.10
CA ILE A 20 -2.77 -5.88 -1.71
C ILE A 20 -4.28 -6.14 -1.67
N GLY A 21 -5.05 -5.48 -2.55
CA GLY A 21 -6.48 -5.70 -2.69
C GLY A 21 -6.83 -7.16 -2.96
N GLN A 22 -6.16 -7.81 -3.91
CA GLN A 22 -6.41 -9.23 -4.23
C GLN A 22 -6.07 -10.16 -3.06
N LYS A 23 -4.93 -9.94 -2.40
CA LYS A 23 -4.46 -10.78 -1.29
C LYS A 23 -5.39 -10.74 -0.09
N ALA A 24 -6.00 -9.58 0.21
CA ALA A 24 -6.96 -9.43 1.31
C ALA A 24 -8.24 -10.30 1.19
N PHE A 25 -8.58 -10.75 -0.02
CA PHE A 25 -9.73 -11.63 -0.27
C PHE A 25 -9.33 -13.02 -0.76
N SER A 26 -8.03 -13.30 -0.82
CA SER A 26 -7.52 -14.61 -1.20
C SER A 26 -7.73 -15.64 -0.09
N LYS A 27 -7.83 -16.92 -0.47
CA LYS A 27 -7.83 -18.04 0.46
C LYS A 27 -6.54 -18.82 0.25
N GLY A 28 -5.72 -18.94 1.28
CA GLY A 28 -4.41 -19.58 1.18
C GLY A 28 -3.84 -19.92 2.54
N LYS A 29 -2.95 -20.92 2.59
CA LYS A 29 -2.24 -21.30 3.82
C LYS A 29 -1.37 -20.16 4.38
N TYR A 30 -0.97 -19.22 3.54
CA TYR A 30 -0.09 -18.10 3.88
C TYR A 30 -0.71 -16.74 3.54
N ALA A 31 -2.04 -16.66 3.43
CA ALA A 31 -2.72 -15.48 2.90
C ALA A 31 -2.44 -14.21 3.72
N ILE A 32 -2.31 -14.33 5.05
CA ILE A 32 -2.00 -13.19 5.91
C ILE A 32 -0.54 -12.76 5.77
N ASN A 33 0.40 -13.72 5.74
CA ASN A 33 1.82 -13.42 5.51
C ASN A 33 2.05 -12.76 4.15
N ASP A 34 1.41 -13.28 3.11
CA ASP A 34 1.44 -12.71 1.76
C ASP A 34 0.91 -11.26 1.75
N LEU A 35 -0.18 -11.01 2.47
CA LEU A 35 -0.74 -9.67 2.61
C LEU A 35 0.23 -8.72 3.33
N ILE A 36 0.81 -9.16 4.45
CA ILE A 36 1.82 -8.39 5.21
C ILE A 36 3.03 -8.06 4.33
N MET A 37 3.54 -9.03 3.57
CA MET A 37 4.64 -8.81 2.62
C MET A 37 4.28 -7.80 1.55
N ALA A 38 3.06 -7.87 1.01
CA ALA A 38 2.61 -6.93 -0.01
C ALA A 38 2.46 -5.50 0.55
N ILE A 39 1.98 -5.33 1.77
CA ILE A 39 1.88 -4.03 2.43
C ILE A 39 3.28 -3.45 2.71
N ASN A 40 4.22 -4.28 3.18
CA ASN A 40 5.62 -3.87 3.38
C ASN A 40 6.26 -3.35 2.08
N GLN A 41 6.06 -4.06 0.96
CA GLN A 41 6.56 -3.63 -0.34
C GLN A 41 5.99 -2.27 -0.76
N ALA A 42 4.70 -2.00 -0.48
CA ALA A 42 4.12 -0.68 -0.72
C ALA A 42 4.78 0.42 0.13
N SER A 43 5.13 0.14 1.40
CA SER A 43 5.87 1.08 2.25
C SER A 43 7.19 1.48 1.61
N VAL A 44 7.99 0.48 1.23
CA VAL A 44 9.31 0.70 0.60
C VAL A 44 9.18 1.50 -0.69
N LEU A 45 8.14 1.23 -1.49
CA LEU A 45 7.88 1.99 -2.72
C LEU A 45 7.58 3.45 -2.41
N VAL A 46 6.63 3.73 -1.51
CA VAL A 46 6.20 5.10 -1.17
C VAL A 46 7.34 5.89 -0.53
N GLU A 47 8.03 5.32 0.47
CA GLU A 47 9.13 5.98 1.17
C GLU A 47 10.28 6.33 0.22
N GLY A 48 10.57 5.43 -0.72
CA GLY A 48 11.63 5.62 -1.69
C GLY A 48 11.31 6.62 -2.82
N LEU A 49 10.07 7.13 -2.93
CA LEU A 49 9.73 8.14 -3.92
C LEU A 49 10.38 9.48 -3.56
N GLU A 50 11.19 9.98 -4.50
CA GLU A 50 11.71 11.36 -4.49
C GLU A 50 10.58 12.26 -5.00
N LEU A 51 9.99 13.05 -4.10
CA LEU A 51 8.88 13.96 -4.40
C LEU A 51 9.30 15.42 -4.15
N PRO A 52 8.62 16.39 -4.78
CA PRO A 52 8.74 17.80 -4.42
C PRO A 52 8.11 18.08 -3.05
N ASP A 53 8.54 19.16 -2.40
CA ASP A 53 8.11 19.56 -1.06
C ASP A 53 6.58 19.69 -0.93
N ASP A 54 5.90 20.16 -1.99
CA ASP A 54 4.43 20.28 -2.05
C ASP A 54 3.68 18.95 -1.86
N LEU A 55 4.37 17.81 -2.03
CA LEU A 55 3.80 16.46 -1.93
C LEU A 55 4.27 15.70 -0.68
N GLU A 56 5.13 16.29 0.17
CA GLU A 56 5.65 15.61 1.36
C GLU A 56 4.56 15.30 2.39
N GLU A 57 3.59 16.21 2.60
CA GLU A 57 2.44 15.94 3.48
C GLU A 57 1.58 14.77 2.94
N THR A 58 1.41 14.73 1.62
CA THR A 58 0.67 13.67 0.94
C THR A 58 1.40 12.32 1.08
N LYS A 59 2.73 12.31 0.95
CA LYS A 59 3.58 11.15 1.21
C LYS A 59 3.49 10.69 2.66
N ALA A 60 3.62 11.60 3.63
CA ALA A 60 3.54 11.28 5.05
C ALA A 60 2.19 10.64 5.42
N THR A 61 1.09 11.13 4.85
CA THR A 61 -0.25 10.56 5.05
C THR A 61 -0.34 9.11 4.54
N ALA A 62 0.23 8.83 3.36
CA ALA A 62 0.26 7.49 2.79
C ALA A 62 1.13 6.53 3.62
N VAL A 63 2.32 6.97 4.03
CA VAL A 63 3.24 6.20 4.88
C VAL A 63 2.59 5.89 6.24
N PHE A 64 1.89 6.85 6.84
CA PHE A 64 1.17 6.64 8.09
C PHE A 64 0.07 5.59 7.93
N ALA A 65 -0.74 5.66 6.87
CA ALA A 65 -1.77 4.67 6.60
C ALA A 65 -1.20 3.26 6.40
N ILE A 66 -0.11 3.13 5.63
CA ILE A 66 0.61 1.86 5.43
C ILE A 66 1.10 1.31 6.77
N SER A 67 1.81 2.13 7.55
CA SER A 67 2.41 1.73 8.82
C SER A 67 1.35 1.29 9.84
N ARG A 68 0.24 2.03 9.92
CA ARG A 68 -0.88 1.71 10.80
C ARG A 68 -1.53 0.38 10.42
N THR A 69 -1.83 0.18 9.13
CA THR A 69 -2.44 -1.05 8.65
C THR A 69 -1.52 -2.25 8.85
N LEU A 70 -0.23 -2.09 8.55
CA LEU A 70 0.78 -3.14 8.78
C LEU A 70 0.83 -3.55 10.25
N LYS A 71 0.92 -2.57 11.17
CA LYS A 71 0.95 -2.81 12.61
C LYS A 71 -0.30 -3.57 13.06
N ASN A 72 -1.48 -3.11 12.68
CA ASN A 72 -2.74 -3.69 13.12
C ASN A 72 -2.92 -5.13 12.61
N ILE A 73 -2.63 -5.39 11.32
CA ILE A 73 -2.70 -6.73 10.75
C ILE A 73 -1.68 -7.67 11.40
N SER A 74 -0.46 -7.19 11.65
CA SER A 74 0.59 -7.99 12.29
C SER A 74 0.20 -8.37 13.73
N GLN A 75 -0.33 -7.41 14.50
CA GLN A 75 -0.82 -7.67 15.86
C GLN A 75 -1.97 -8.67 15.89
N GLU A 76 -2.90 -8.55 14.93
CA GLU A 76 -4.00 -9.51 14.83
C GLU A 76 -3.47 -10.90 14.45
N TYR A 77 -2.51 -10.98 13.53
CA TYR A 77 -1.87 -12.24 13.12
C TYR A 77 -1.12 -12.93 14.26
N GLU A 78 -0.34 -12.19 15.06
CA GLU A 78 0.35 -12.71 16.25
C GLU A 78 -0.62 -13.28 17.29
N GLY A 79 -1.83 -12.72 17.37
CA GLY A 79 -2.90 -13.21 18.25
C GLY A 79 -3.64 -14.45 17.73
N MET A 80 -3.38 -14.90 16.50
CA MET A 80 -4.05 -16.07 15.92
C MET A 80 -3.34 -17.38 16.32
N HIS A 81 -4.12 -18.33 16.84
CA HIS A 81 -3.64 -19.70 17.01
C HIS A 81 -3.50 -20.38 15.63
N LEU A 82 -2.26 -20.49 15.14
CA LEU A 82 -1.95 -21.14 13.86
C LEU A 82 -2.42 -22.59 13.88
N LYS A 83 -3.37 -22.93 13.00
CA LYS A 83 -3.80 -24.31 12.80
C LYS A 83 -2.75 -25.00 11.90
N PRO A 84 -2.15 -26.14 12.32
CA PRO A 84 -1.04 -26.78 11.59
C PRO A 84 -1.38 -27.20 10.15
N TYR A 85 -2.66 -27.34 9.81
CA TYR A 85 -3.15 -27.74 8.49
C TYR A 85 -4.28 -26.84 7.95
N GLY A 86 -4.47 -25.64 8.52
CA GLY A 86 -5.56 -24.72 8.16
C GLY A 86 -5.18 -23.67 7.11
N TYR A 87 -6.19 -23.14 6.42
CA TYR A 87 -6.07 -21.88 5.67
C TYR A 87 -6.04 -20.71 6.66
N ASP A 88 -5.27 -19.67 6.34
CA ASP A 88 -5.37 -18.40 7.03
C ASP A 88 -6.72 -17.76 6.71
N ASN A 89 -7.49 -17.43 7.74
CA ASN A 89 -8.72 -16.67 7.58
C ASN A 89 -8.40 -15.20 7.80
N ILE A 90 -8.30 -14.44 6.71
CA ILE A 90 -8.25 -12.98 6.78
C ILE A 90 -9.59 -12.49 7.35
N SER A 91 -9.54 -11.84 8.51
CA SER A 91 -10.75 -11.36 9.19
C SER A 91 -11.40 -10.20 8.44
N GLU A 92 -12.67 -9.93 8.76
CA GLU A 92 -13.36 -8.73 8.26
C GLU A 92 -12.68 -7.43 8.73
N ASN A 93 -12.02 -7.45 9.89
CA ASN A 93 -11.26 -6.31 10.38
C ASN A 93 -10.01 -6.05 9.50
N MET A 94 -9.24 -7.08 9.19
CA MET A 94 -8.09 -6.98 8.26
C MET A 94 -8.54 -6.49 6.88
N LYS A 95 -9.63 -7.04 6.34
CA LYS A 95 -10.19 -6.59 5.04
C LYS A 95 -10.56 -5.12 5.05
N ARG A 96 -11.25 -4.65 6.09
CA ARG A 96 -11.60 -3.22 6.24
C ARG A 96 -10.35 -2.34 6.26
N GLN A 97 -9.33 -2.72 7.03
CA GLN A 97 -8.07 -1.96 7.08
C GLN A 97 -7.35 -1.94 5.72
N VAL A 98 -7.42 -3.04 4.95
CA VAL A 98 -6.87 -3.07 3.59
C VAL A 98 -7.65 -2.14 2.65
N VAL A 99 -8.98 -2.10 2.77
CA VAL A 99 -9.80 -1.16 1.99
C VAL A 99 -9.41 0.28 2.30
N GLU A 100 -9.30 0.64 3.57
CA GLU A 100 -8.84 1.97 4.02
C GLU A 100 -7.43 2.29 3.47
N LEU A 101 -6.51 1.33 3.54
CA LEU A 101 -5.16 1.45 2.98
C LEU A 101 -5.19 1.71 1.47
N ASN A 102 -6.00 0.96 0.73
CA ASN A 102 -6.11 1.10 -0.72
C ASN A 102 -6.66 2.49 -1.12
N TYR A 103 -7.56 3.07 -0.33
CA TYR A 103 -7.99 4.45 -0.53
C TYR A 103 -6.84 5.44 -0.31
N ALA A 104 -6.08 5.29 0.79
CA ALA A 104 -4.95 6.17 1.06
C ALA A 104 -3.88 6.13 -0.05
N ILE A 105 -3.51 4.93 -0.52
CA ILE A 105 -2.55 4.78 -1.64
C ILE A 105 -3.13 5.36 -2.94
N ARG A 106 -4.42 5.15 -3.21
CA ARG A 106 -5.07 5.73 -4.39
C ARG A 106 -5.07 7.26 -4.38
N ASP A 107 -5.35 7.86 -3.23
CA ASP A 107 -5.38 9.32 -3.10
C ASP A 107 -3.99 9.92 -3.28
N PHE A 108 -2.97 9.25 -2.70
CA PHE A 108 -1.57 9.57 -2.95
C PHE A 108 -1.22 9.49 -4.44
N ASP A 109 -1.45 8.35 -5.09
CA ASP A 109 -1.20 8.14 -6.52
C ASP A 109 -1.82 9.27 -7.36
N THR A 110 -3.08 9.59 -7.06
CA THR A 110 -3.87 10.58 -7.79
C THR A 110 -3.28 11.99 -7.65
N LYS A 111 -2.89 12.38 -6.45
CA LYS A 111 -2.28 13.69 -6.18
C LYS A 111 -0.93 13.83 -6.87
N VAL A 112 -0.07 12.80 -6.80
CA VAL A 112 1.24 12.83 -7.48
C VAL A 112 1.06 12.89 -8.99
N LEU A 113 0.15 12.08 -9.57
CA LEU A 113 -0.13 12.12 -11.01
C LEU A 113 -0.70 13.47 -11.46
N SER A 114 -1.59 14.07 -10.67
CA SER A 114 -2.12 15.42 -10.95
C SER A 114 -1.01 16.46 -10.98
N TRP A 115 -0.12 16.46 -9.99
CA TRP A 115 1.03 17.35 -9.94
C TRP A 115 1.94 17.17 -11.15
N ILE A 116 2.24 15.92 -11.55
CA ILE A 116 3.04 15.62 -12.74
C ILE A 116 2.37 16.19 -14.00
N ASN A 117 1.06 16.03 -14.14
CA ASN A 117 0.32 16.51 -15.30
C ASN A 117 0.21 18.04 -15.37
N GLN A 118 0.11 18.71 -14.23
CA GLN A 118 0.10 20.17 -14.16
C GLN A 118 1.47 20.74 -14.54
N ASN A 119 2.55 20.18 -14.02
CA ASN A 119 3.91 20.69 -14.26
C ASN A 119 4.46 20.33 -15.65
N ASN A 120 3.97 19.26 -16.30
CA ASN A 120 4.33 18.95 -17.69
C ASN A 120 3.52 19.76 -18.73
N LYS A 121 2.43 20.44 -18.33
CA LYS A 121 1.68 21.35 -19.22
C LYS A 121 2.26 22.76 -19.28
N VAL A 122 3.23 23.06 -18.42
CA VAL A 122 3.90 24.37 -18.31
C VAL A 122 5.25 24.38 -19.08
N LEU A 123 5.56 23.29 -19.79
CA LEU A 123 6.71 23.16 -20.71
C LEU A 123 6.20 23.06 -22.15
#